data_AF-A0A4R2RCD4-F1
#
_entry.id   AF-A0A4R2RCD4-F1
#
_cell.length_a   1.000
_cell.length_b   1.000
_cell.length_c   1.000
_cell.angle_alpha   90.00
_cell.angle_beta   90.00
_cell.angle_gamma   90.00
#
_symmetry.space_group_name_H-M   'P 1'
#
loop_
_entity.id
_entity.type
_entity.pdbx_description
1 polymer ?
#
loop_
_entity_poly.entity_id
_entity_poly.type
_entity_poly.pdbx_seq_one_letter_code
_entity_poly.pdbx_strand_id
1 'polypeptide(L)'
;MLGDYIDRGPQSYLTVRKLCELQQSFGKDHVVLLRGNHEQMAVDFFEQGCQDFLFNGGRATIKDFHKHDDELRDYVDFFKSLPAY
;
A
#
# COMPACT_ATOMS: atom_id res chain seq x y z
N MET A 1 -2.66 -9.27 9.16
CA MET A 1 -1.69 -8.21 9.53
C MET A 1 -2.46 -6.92 9.82
N LEU A 2 -1.89 -6.00 10.61
CA LEU A 2 -2.62 -4.87 11.23
C LEU A 2 -2.62 -3.56 10.41
N GLY A 3 -2.17 -3.56 9.15
CA GLY A 3 -2.07 -2.36 8.31
C GLY A 3 -0.70 -1.67 8.35
N ASP A 4 -0.58 -0.52 7.68
CA ASP A 4 0.63 0.30 7.55
C ASP A 4 1.82 -0.44 6.91
N TYR A 5 1.54 -1.09 5.78
CA TYR A 5 2.51 -1.76 4.92
C TYR A 5 3.37 -0.78 4.11
N ILE A 6 2.87 0.44 3.93
CA ILE A 6 3.56 1.49 3.18
C ILE A 6 3.96 2.66 4.09
N ASP A 7 5.14 2.61 4.72
CA ASP A 7 5.77 3.83 5.23
C ASP A 7 7.28 3.72 5.45
N ARG A 8 8.00 4.84 5.23
CA ARG A 8 9.40 5.16 5.61
C ARG A 8 10.52 4.17 5.25
N GLY A 9 10.21 2.98 4.77
CA GLY A 9 11.17 1.91 4.47
C GLY A 9 11.59 1.90 3.00
N PRO A 10 12.83 1.48 2.70
CA PRO A 10 13.31 1.32 1.32
C PRO A 10 12.79 0.05 0.63
N GLN A 11 11.76 -0.60 1.18
CA GLN A 11 11.25 -1.90 0.74
C GLN A 11 9.72 -1.97 0.75
N SER A 12 9.04 -0.82 0.69
CA SER A 12 7.57 -0.76 0.63
C SER A 12 7.02 -1.54 -0.57
N TYR A 13 7.74 -1.52 -1.71
CA TYR A 13 7.37 -2.29 -2.91
C TYR A 13 7.32 -3.80 -2.61
N LEU A 14 8.42 -4.35 -2.10
CA LEU A 14 8.54 -5.79 -1.82
C LEU A 14 7.51 -6.26 -0.80
N THR A 15 7.21 -5.43 0.20
CA THR A 15 6.15 -5.71 1.18
C THR A 15 4.79 -5.84 0.50
N VAL A 16 4.37 -4.83 -0.27
CA VAL A 16 3.07 -4.84 -0.96
C VAL A 16 2.97 -6.01 -1.94
N ARG A 17 4.03 -6.25 -2.73
CA ARG A 17 4.12 -7.42 -3.62
C ARG A 17 3.94 -8.73 -2.87
N LYS A 18 4.62 -8.89 -1.72
CA LYS A 18 4.54 -10.13 -0.95
C LYS A 18 3.15 -10.36 -0.38
N LEU A 19 2.49 -9.29 0.04
CA LEU A 19 1.12 -9.34 0.54
C LEU A 19 0.13 -9.75 -0.54
N CYS A 20 0.26 -9.20 -1.75
CA CYS A 20 -0.52 -9.62 -2.91
C CYS A 20 -0.28 -11.10 -3.23
N GLU A 21 0.97 -11.56 -3.27
CA GLU A 21 1.32 -12.97 -3.51
C GLU A 21 0.72 -13.91 -2.45
N LEU A 22 0.77 -13.52 -1.18
CA LEU A 22 0.21 -14.33 -0.09
C LEU A 22 -1.31 -14.45 -0.22
N GLN A 23 -2.02 -13.36 -0.50
CA GLN A 23 -3.47 -13.43 -0.74
C GLN A 23 -3.82 -14.22 -2.00
N GLN A 24 -3.01 -14.13 -3.06
CA GLN A 24 -3.19 -14.95 -4.27
C GLN A 24 -2.95 -16.44 -4.00
N SER A 25 -1.96 -16.77 -3.16
CA SER A 25 -1.55 -18.16 -2.90
C SER A 25 -2.48 -18.88 -1.92
N PHE A 26 -2.95 -18.18 -0.89
CA PHE A 26 -3.70 -18.78 0.22
C PHE A 26 -5.16 -18.31 0.30
N GLY A 27 -5.55 -17.30 -0.46
CA GLY A 27 -6.90 -16.73 -0.43
C GLY A 27 -7.08 -15.65 0.66
N LYS A 28 -8.05 -14.76 0.44
CA LYS A 28 -8.35 -13.63 1.34
C LYS A 28 -8.88 -14.07 2.70
N ASP A 29 -9.52 -15.24 2.78
CA ASP A 29 -10.04 -15.80 4.03
C ASP A 29 -8.94 -16.32 4.96
N HIS A 30 -7.79 -16.68 4.40
CA HIS A 30 -6.63 -17.16 5.15
C HIS A 30 -5.59 -16.07 5.41
N VAL A 31 -5.52 -15.06 4.53
CA VAL A 31 -4.59 -13.93 4.65
C VAL A 31 -5.39 -12.64 4.75
N VAL A 32 -5.83 -12.34 5.98
CA VAL A 32 -6.55 -11.11 6.28
C VAL A 32 -5.56 -9.95 6.40
N LEU A 33 -5.67 -9.01 5.47
CA LEU A 33 -4.91 -7.77 5.43
C LEU A 33 -5.86 -6.62 5.70
N LEU A 34 -5.50 -5.77 6.65
CA LEU A 34 -6.28 -4.58 6.98
C LEU A 34 -5.67 -3.34 6.34
N ARG A 35 -6.51 -2.35 6.02
CA ARG A 35 -6.10 -1.02 5.57
C ARG A 35 -5.77 -0.16 6.78
N GLY A 36 -4.50 0.20 6.92
CA GLY A 36 -4.03 1.14 7.92
C GLY A 36 -4.21 2.60 7.48
N ASN A 37 -3.70 3.51 8.32
CA ASN A 37 -3.76 4.94 8.06
C ASN A 37 -2.91 5.31 6.82
N HIS A 38 -1.78 4.65 6.63
CA HIS A 38 -0.89 4.95 5.51
C HIS A 38 -1.46 4.53 4.16
N GLU A 39 -2.11 3.36 4.10
CA GLU A 39 -2.86 2.95 2.90
C GLU A 39 -4.05 3.89 2.64
N GLN A 40 -4.74 4.37 3.68
CA GLN A 40 -5.81 5.34 3.53
C GLN A 40 -5.29 6.67 2.97
N MET A 41 -4.19 7.20 3.52
CA MET A 41 -3.56 8.43 3.01
C MET A 41 -3.12 8.28 1.55
N ALA A 42 -2.63 7.11 1.13
CA ALA A 42 -2.29 6.86 -0.26
C ALA A 42 -3.53 6.87 -1.16
N VAL A 43 -4.64 6.25 -0.74
CA VAL A 43 -5.93 6.32 -1.45
C VAL A 43 -6.39 7.78 -1.58
N ASP A 44 -6.37 8.53 -0.48
CA ASP A 44 -6.80 9.94 -0.47
C ASP A 44 -5.90 10.82 -1.35
N PHE A 45 -4.60 10.54 -1.41
CA PHE A 45 -3.67 11.23 -2.31
C PHE A 45 -4.04 11.03 -3.78
N PHE A 46 -4.31 9.78 -4.20
CA PHE A 46 -4.61 9.48 -5.60
C PHE A 46 -6.04 9.84 -6.04
N GLU A 47 -7.02 9.77 -5.13
CA GLU A 47 -8.42 10.06 -5.45
C GLU A 47 -8.82 11.52 -5.19
N GLN A 48 -8.30 12.13 -4.13
CA GLN A 48 -8.74 13.44 -3.65
C GLN A 48 -7.64 14.51 -3.75
N GLY A 49 -6.40 14.11 -4.08
CA GLY A 49 -5.25 15.02 -4.17
C GLY A 49 -4.67 15.42 -2.81
N CYS A 50 -5.07 14.76 -1.72
CA CYS A 50 -4.59 15.04 -0.35
C CYS A 50 -3.08 14.81 -0.23
N GLN A 51 -2.31 15.83 0.14
CA GLN A 51 -0.84 15.75 0.14
C GLN A 51 -0.25 15.10 1.40
N ASP A 52 -1.05 14.76 2.41
CA ASP A 52 -0.59 14.22 3.70
C ASP A 52 0.27 12.97 3.53
N PHE A 53 -0.06 12.11 2.56
CA PHE A 53 0.74 10.95 2.21
C PHE A 53 2.20 11.32 1.85
N LEU A 54 2.42 12.38 1.07
CA LEU A 54 3.77 12.76 0.63
C LEU A 54 4.66 13.23 1.78
N PHE A 55 4.07 13.86 2.80
CA PHE A 55 4.79 14.30 4.00
C PHE A 55 5.01 13.16 5.00
N ASN A 56 4.15 12.14 4.97
CA ASN A 56 4.25 10.94 5.82
C ASN A 56 4.88 9.77 5.05
N GLY A 57 6.08 9.98 4.50
CA GLY A 57 6.90 8.93 3.89
C GLY A 57 6.44 8.41 2.51
N GLY A 58 5.31 8.89 1.99
CA GLY A 58 4.81 8.50 0.67
C GLY A 58 5.76 8.80 -0.48
N ARG A 59 6.61 9.83 -0.38
CA ARG A 59 7.69 10.09 -1.36
C ARG A 59 8.70 8.94 -1.45
N ALA A 60 9.05 8.34 -0.32
CA ALA A 60 9.96 7.20 -0.29
C ALA A 60 9.29 5.97 -0.89
N THR A 61 8.01 5.73 -0.56
CA THR A 61 7.20 4.65 -1.12
C THR A 61 7.07 4.78 -2.64
N ILE A 62 6.66 5.93 -3.16
CA ILE A 62 6.53 6.14 -4.62
C ILE A 62 7.88 5.91 -5.32
N LYS A 63 8.97 6.46 -4.76
CA LYS A 63 10.31 6.26 -5.31
C LYS A 63 10.72 4.78 -5.31
N ASP A 64 10.32 4.01 -4.30
CA ASP A 64 10.63 2.58 -4.23
C ASP A 64 9.86 1.76 -5.29
N PHE A 65 8.60 2.11 -5.54
CA PHE A 65 7.81 1.52 -6.63
C PHE A 65 8.44 1.84 -7.99
N HIS A 66 8.78 3.11 -8.24
CA HIS A 66 9.43 3.52 -9.50
C HIS A 66 10.79 2.85 -9.75
N LYS A 67 11.54 2.55 -8.69
CA LYS A 67 12.81 1.78 -8.81
C LYS A 67 12.61 0.35 -9.30
N HIS A 68 11.41 -0.19 -9.14
CA HIS A 68 11.05 -1.55 -9.55
C HIS A 68 10.16 -1.56 -10.80
N ASP A 69 10.15 -0.46 -11.58
CA ASP A 69 9.34 -0.29 -12.79
C ASP A 69 7.84 -0.53 -12.54
N ASP A 70 7.35 -0.15 -11.36
CA ASP A 70 5.96 -0.29 -10.96
C ASP A 70 5.40 1.04 -10.42
N GLU A 71 4.08 1.17 -10.40
CA GLU A 71 3.38 2.39 -9.99
C GLU A 71 2.54 2.11 -8.75
N LEU A 72 2.79 2.84 -7.66
CA LEU A 72 1.97 2.70 -6.44
C LEU A 72 0.47 2.92 -6.72
N ARG A 73 0.16 3.75 -7.72
CA ARG A 73 -1.19 4.03 -8.17
C ARG A 73 -1.97 2.77 -8.56
N ASP A 74 -1.29 1.77 -9.14
CA ASP A 74 -1.93 0.54 -9.61
C ASP A 74 -2.40 -0.35 -8.45
N TYR A 75 -1.92 -0.07 -7.24
CA TYR A 75 -2.27 -0.79 -6.01
C TYR A 75 -3.36 -0.07 -5.19
N VAL A 76 -3.85 1.09 -5.65
CA VAL A 76 -4.91 1.86 -4.95
C VAL A 76 -6.19 1.04 -4.80
N ASP A 77 -6.63 0.35 -5.85
CA ASP A 77 -7.82 -0.51 -5.78
C ASP A 77 -7.60 -1.73 -4.88
N PHE A 78 -6.37 -2.25 -4.83
CA PHE A 78 -6.00 -3.29 -3.87
C PHE A 78 -6.17 -2.78 -2.44
N PHE A 79 -5.61 -1.60 -2.10
CA PHE A 79 -5.76 -1.00 -0.77
C PHE A 79 -7.23 -0.74 -0.42
N LYS A 80 -8.04 -0.26 -1.37
CA LYS A 80 -9.48 -0.05 -1.17
C LYS A 80 -10.25 -1.34 -0.92
N SER A 81 -9.78 -2.47 -1.43
CA SER A 81 -10.39 -3.77 -1.22
C SER A 81 -10.14 -4.35 0.18
N LEU A 82 -9.19 -3.79 0.94
CA LEU A 82 -8.88 -4.23 2.29
C LEU A 82 -9.89 -3.67 3.30
N PRO A 83 -10.33 -4.44 4.31
CA PRO A 83 -11.14 -3.92 5.40
C PRO A 83 -10.39 -2.83 6.18
N ALA A 84 -11.05 -1.74 6.51
CA ALA A 84 -10.48 -0.69 7.36
C ALA A 84 -10.27 -1.20 8.79
N TYR A 85 -9.13 -0.85 9.39
CA TYR A 85 -8.87 -1.05 10.83
C TYR A 85 -9.60 -0.01 11.68
#